data_AF-A0A9W4RF84-F1
#
_entry.id   AF-A0A9W4RF84-F1
#
_cell.length_a   1.000
_cell.length_b   1.000
_cell.length_c   1.000
_cell.angle_alpha   90.00
_cell.angle_beta   90.00
_cell.angle_gamma   90.00
#
_symmetry.space_group_name_H-M   'P 1'
#
loop_
_entity.id
_entity.type
_entity.pdbx_description
1 polymer ?
#
loop_
_entity_poly.entity_id
_entity_poly.type
_entity_poly.pdbx_seq_one_letter_code
_entity_poly.pdbx_strand_id
1 'polypeptide(L)' 'MASRRDRYPELGPKLKVSGFEAAMTKVREVWPGAYQEGSTGFERTWWSGRELVGHHWPVRARDPDTLWLRLRQREALS' A
#
# COMPACT_ATOMS: atom_id res chain seq x y z
N MET A 1 7.01 -10.40 -15.89
CA MET A 1 7.64 -10.90 -14.64
C MET A 1 7.21 -10.01 -13.48
N ALA A 2 6.57 -10.57 -12.46
CA ALA A 2 6.29 -9.84 -11.23
C ALA A 2 7.62 -9.46 -10.57
N SER A 3 7.78 -8.21 -10.13
CA SER A 3 9.00 -7.83 -9.40
C SER A 3 9.04 -8.62 -8.09
N ARG A 4 10.21 -9.07 -7.62
CA ARG A 4 10.36 -9.76 -6.32
C ARG A 4 9.74 -9.00 -5.13
N ARG A 5 9.52 -7.69 -5.28
CA ARG A 5 8.94 -6.80 -4.27
C ARG A 5 7.41 -6.66 -4.39
N ASP A 6 6.81 -7.18 -5.45
CA ASP A 6 5.38 -7.18 -5.70
C ASP A 6 4.75 -8.46 -5.10
N ARG A 7 4.48 -8.43 -3.79
CA ARG A 7 4.15 -9.63 -2.99
C ARG A 7 2.66 -9.86 -2.77
N TYR A 8 1.83 -8.84 -2.95
CA TYR A 8 0.43 -8.84 -2.51
C TYR A 8 -0.51 -8.43 -3.65
N PRO A 9 -0.60 -9.20 -4.75
CA PRO A 9 -1.46 -8.88 -5.89
C PRO A 9 -2.95 -8.78 -5.53
N GLU A 10 -3.39 -9.44 -4.46
CA GLU A 10 -4.74 -9.42 -3.90
C GLU A 10 -5.16 -8.05 -3.35
N LEU A 11 -4.21 -7.17 -3.06
CA LEU A 11 -4.51 -5.79 -2.67
C LEU A 11 -5.04 -4.95 -3.85
N GLY A 12 -5.15 -5.49 -5.06
CA GLY A 12 -5.69 -4.77 -6.20
C GLY A 12 -4.59 -4.21 -7.12
N PRO A 13 -4.95 -3.35 -8.10
CA PRO A 13 -4.06 -2.96 -9.18
C PRO A 13 -2.86 -2.15 -8.67
N LYS A 14 -1.79 -2.19 -9.46
CA LYS A 14 -0.55 -1.46 -9.16
C LYS A 14 -0.68 0.00 -9.60
N LEU A 15 -0.45 0.92 -8.67
CA LEU A 15 -0.46 2.36 -8.86
C LEU A 15 0.95 2.93 -8.75
N LYS A 16 1.29 3.92 -9.57
CA LYS A 16 2.53 4.69 -9.44
C LYS A 16 2.24 5.95 -8.61
N VAL A 17 3.07 6.24 -7.61
CA VAL A 17 2.92 7.41 -6.72
C VAL A 17 4.26 8.09 -6.48
N SER A 18 4.22 9.39 -6.23
CA SER A 18 5.38 10.25 -6.00
C SER A 18 5.83 10.18 -4.53
N GLY A 19 6.41 9.05 -4.16
CA GLY A 19 7.02 8.85 -2.85
C GLY A 19 6.05 8.38 -1.77
N PHE A 20 6.58 8.28 -0.56
CA PHE A 20 5.90 7.69 0.59
C PHE A 20 4.69 8.51 1.06
N GLU A 21 4.82 9.83 1.17
CA GLU A 21 3.71 10.69 1.63
C GLU A 21 2.51 10.60 0.68
N ALA A 22 2.75 10.64 -0.64
CA ALA A 22 1.69 10.44 -1.63
C ALA A 22 1.06 9.04 -1.54
N ALA A 23 1.86 8.01 -1.24
CA ALA A 23 1.34 6.67 -1.00
C ALA A 23 0.42 6.63 0.23
N MET A 24 0.87 7.19 1.36
CA MET A 24 0.09 7.24 2.60
C MET A 24 -1.21 8.03 2.43
N THR A 25 -1.17 9.17 1.73
CA THR A 25 -2.37 9.96 1.41
C THR A 25 -3.40 9.12 0.66
N LYS A 26 -2.99 8.44 -0.42
CA LYS A 26 -3.91 7.55 -1.17
C LYS A 26 -4.47 6.40 -0.33
N VAL A 27 -3.65 5.82 0.55
CA VAL A 27 -4.12 4.75 1.44
C VAL A 27 -5.19 5.30 2.38
N ARG A 28 -4.98 6.49 2.97
CA ARG A 28 -5.91 7.09 3.94
C ARG A 28 -7.19 7.64 3.32
N GLU A 29 -7.17 8.00 2.04
CA GLU A 29 -8.40 8.31 1.27
C GLU A 29 -9.37 7.13 1.27
N VAL A 30 -8.86 5.89 1.20
CA VAL A 30 -9.66 4.67 1.17
C VAL A 30 -9.86 4.08 2.56
N TRP A 31 -8.82 4.13 3.40
CA TRP A 31 -8.81 3.57 4.76
C TRP A 31 -8.44 4.65 5.78
N PRO A 32 -9.41 5.49 6.18
CA PRO A 32 -9.18 6.46 7.24
C PRO A 32 -8.69 5.76 8.52
N GLY A 33 -7.54 6.19 9.04
CA GLY A 33 -6.89 5.59 10.21
C GLY A 33 -5.82 4.53 9.89
N ALA A 34 -5.55 4.25 8.61
CA ALA A 34 -4.40 3.44 8.25
C ALA A 34 -3.07 4.12 8.63
N TYR A 35 -2.08 3.30 8.97
CA TYR A 35 -0.74 3.71 9.36
C TYR A 35 0.31 2.79 8.72
N GLN A 36 1.57 3.23 8.74
CA GLN A 36 2.68 2.44 8.22
C GLN A 36 3.15 1.46 9.29
N GLU A 37 3.23 0.18 8.95
CA GLU A 37 3.86 -0.86 9.77
C GLU A 37 4.99 -1.53 8.97
N GLY A 38 6.16 -1.68 9.59
CA GLY A 38 7.35 -2.18 8.92
C GLY A 38 7.83 -1.27 7.77
N SER A 39 8.63 -1.82 6.85
CA SER A 39 9.28 -1.02 5.80
C SER A 39 8.46 -0.83 4.52
N THR A 40 7.41 -1.63 4.31
CA THR A 40 6.64 -1.63 3.05
C THR A 40 5.13 -1.72 3.20
N GLY A 41 4.60 -2.00 4.40
CA GLY A 41 3.17 -2.29 4.62
C GLY A 41 2.40 -1.11 5.19
N PHE A 42 1.17 -0.91 4.70
CA PHE A 42 0.19 -0.04 5.34
C PHE A 42 -0.91 -0.88 5.95
N GLU A 43 -1.15 -0.68 7.24
CA GLU A 43 -2.11 -1.45 8.03
C GLU A 43 -3.21 -0.56 8.59
N ARG A 44 -4.36 -1.17 8.87
CA ARG A 44 -5.39 -0.59 9.73
C ARG A 44 -5.65 -1.54 10.89
N THR A 45 -6.05 -0.98 12.03
CA THR A 45 -6.38 -1.74 13.24
C THR A 45 -7.85 -1.61 13.58
N TRP A 46 -8.43 -2.69 14.08
CA TRP A 46 -9.74 -2.71 14.73
C TRP A 46 -9.71 -3.65 15.93
N TRP A 47 -10.83 -3.74 16.66
CA TRP A 47 -10.96 -4.47 17.93
C TRP A 47 -10.57 -5.96 17.84
N SER A 48 -10.70 -6.60 16.67
CA SER A 48 -10.38 -8.01 16.43
C SER A 48 -9.11 -8.26 15.62
N GLY A 49 -8.32 -7.24 15.29
CA GLY A 49 -7.03 -7.46 14.63
C GLY A 49 -6.50 -6.30 13.79
N ARG A 50 -5.49 -6.65 12.99
CA ARG A 50 -4.86 -5.75 12.01
C ARG A 50 -5.03 -6.33 10.61
N GLU A 51 -5.13 -5.46 9.62
CA GLU A 51 -5.25 -5.82 8.22
C GLU A 51 -4.30 -5.00 7.37
N LEU A 52 -3.54 -5.69 6.51
CA LEU A 52 -2.77 -5.06 5.45
C LEU A 52 -3.72 -4.52 4.37
N VAL A 53 -3.75 -3.21 4.22
CA VAL A 53 -4.61 -2.51 3.25
C VAL A 53 -3.81 -1.86 2.13
N GLY A 54 -2.50 -1.71 2.30
CA GLY A 54 -1.61 -1.25 1.23
C GLY A 54 -0.21 -1.84 1.32
N HIS A 55 0.49 -1.87 0.19
CA HIS A 55 1.89 -2.27 0.12
C HIS A 55 2.63 -1.41 -0.89
N HIS A 56 3.77 -0.85 -0.51
CA HIS A 56 4.59 0.01 -1.36
C HIS A 56 6.01 -0.50 -1.56
N TRP A 57 6.60 -0.16 -2.70
CA TRP A 57 8.00 -0.43 -2.98
C TRP A 57 8.57 0.51 -4.06
N PRO A 58 9.88 0.78 -4.07
CA PRO A 58 10.49 1.64 -5.09
C PRO A 58 10.29 1.12 -6.51
N VAL A 59 9.99 2.02 -7.46
CA VAL A 59 9.93 1.67 -8.89
C VAL A 59 11.30 1.23 -9.40
N ARG A 60 12.36 1.89 -8.90
CA ARG A 60 13.76 1.55 -9.16
C ARG A 60 14.53 1.58 -7.83
N ALA A 61 15.55 0.74 -7.68
CA ALA A 61 16.27 0.60 -6.42
C ALA A 61 16.94 1.88 -5.91
N ARG A 62 17.24 2.83 -6.81
CA ARG A 62 17.93 4.11 -6.51
C ARG A 62 17.00 5.33 -6.62
N ASP A 63 15.69 5.12 -6.72
CA ASP A 63 14.68 6.19 -6.89
C ASP A 63 13.64 6.03 -5.77
N PRO A 64 13.85 6.69 -4.61
CA PRO A 64 12.88 6.68 -3.51
C PRO A 64 11.69 7.60 -3.76
N ASP A 65 11.81 8.54 -4.71
CA ASP A 65 10.82 9.56 -5.00
C ASP A 65 9.64 8.99 -5.79
N THR A 66 9.79 7.77 -6.31
CA THR A 66 8.74 7.08 -7.04
C THR A 66 8.52 5.68 -6.48
N LEU A 67 7.31 5.42 -5.99
CA LEU A 67 6.89 4.13 -5.47
C LEU A 67 5.82 3.50 -6.35
N TRP A 68 5.83 2.19 -6.41
CA TRP A 68 4.64 1.40 -6.69
C TRP A 68 3.83 1.24 -5.39
N LEU A 69 2.51 1.24 -5.53
CA LEU A 69 1.54 1.02 -4.46
C LEU A 69 0.50 0.01 -4.95
N ARG A 70 0.16 -0.97 -4.11
CA ARG A 70 -1.13 -1.68 -4.20
C ARG A 70 -1.99 -1.27 -3.02
N LEU A 71 -3.28 -1.12 -3.25
CA LEU A 71 -4.23 -0.57 -2.29
C LEU A 71 -5.57 -1.31 -2.39
N ARG A 72 -5.92 -2.01 -1.31
CA ARG A 72 -7.19 -2.73 -1.19
C ARG A 72 -8.33 -1.73 -1.36
N GLN A 73 -9.26 -2.01 -2.27
CA GLN A 73 -10.45 -1.17 -2.46
C GLN A 73 -11.53 -1.52 -1.43
N ARG A 74 -12.38 -0.56 -1.03
CA ARG A 74 -13.48 -0.84 -0.07
C ARG A 74 -14.57 -1.74 -0.63
N GLU A 75 -14.80 -1.71 -1.95
CA GLU A 75 -15.86 -2.47 -2.63
C GLU A 75 -15.65 -3.99 -2.61
N ALA A 76 -14.46 -4.47 -2.22
CA ALA A 76 -14.16 -5.89 -2.06
C ALA A 76 -14.68 -6.49 -0.72
N LEU A 77 -15.40 -5.72 0.09
CA LEU A 77 -15.96 -6.15 1.39
C LEU A 77 -17.50 -6.20 1.42
N SER A 78 -18.16 -6.14 0.26
CA SER A 78 -19.61 -6.39 0.13
C SER A 78 -19.94 -7.86 0.01
#